data_AF-A0A2M7A6M8-F1
#
_entry.id   AF-A0A2M7A6M8-F1
#
_cell.length_a   1.000
_cell.length_b   1.000
_cell.length_c   1.000
_cell.angle_alpha   90.00
_cell.angle_beta   90.00
_cell.angle_gamma   90.00
#
_symmetry.space_group_name_H-M   'P 1'
#
loop_
_entity.id
_entity.type
_entity.pdbx_description
1 polymer ?
#
loop_
_entity_poly.entity_id
_entity_poly.type
_entity_poly.pdbx_seq_one_letter_code
_entity_poly.pdbx_strand_id
1 'polypeptide(L)'
;MKGTVGKWFKSDSVSPQRPPPKTSVRTGYTLLGNYAIELGSPENRARHRYRFLKVLDSKGNPLQILTNIRNLAAWKICLLYRYRWTIEIVFRWIKRSLQVKSFVGYSATAVQRQLLMALIVYCLLVLYHSGQKRPFSPTQLLRELQIALAWLLYWAGYTQARLEAGLPPPKEMPKLEARQLALPKEVPCRVTLLQTT
;
A
#
# COMPACT_ATOMS: atom_id res chain seq x y z
N MET A 1 -28.63 7.86 17.86
CA MET A 1 -28.97 6.55 17.27
C MET A 1 -27.85 5.57 17.58
N LYS A 2 -28.04 4.69 18.57
CA LYS A 2 -27.03 3.71 19.01
C LYS A 2 -27.13 2.48 18.09
N GLY A 3 -26.11 2.26 17.26
CA GLY A 3 -26.04 1.09 16.38
C GLY A 3 -25.74 -0.18 17.18
N THR A 4 -26.65 -1.14 17.11
CA THR A 4 -26.56 -2.46 17.74
C THR A 4 -25.50 -3.31 17.04
N VAL A 5 -24.23 -3.14 17.41
CA VAL A 5 -23.13 -4.02 16.99
C VAL A 5 -22.90 -5.06 18.08
N GLY A 6 -23.69 -6.13 18.09
CA GLY A 6 -23.46 -7.20 19.05
C GLY A 6 -24.55 -8.25 19.06
N LYS A 7 -24.46 -9.25 18.16
CA LYS A 7 -25.17 -10.53 18.27
C LYS A 7 -24.63 -11.50 17.19
N TRP A 8 -23.38 -11.93 17.33
CA TRP A 8 -22.83 -13.00 16.45
C TRP A 8 -22.15 -14.13 17.22
N PHE A 9 -21.89 -13.99 18.52
CA PHE A 9 -21.28 -15.02 19.35
C PHE A 9 -21.95 -15.06 20.72
N LYS A 10 -22.59 -16.19 21.06
CA LYS A 10 -23.07 -16.47 22.42
C LYS A 10 -21.86 -16.55 23.36
N SER A 11 -21.98 -15.94 24.54
CA SER A 11 -20.90 -15.75 25.51
C SER A 11 -20.45 -17.04 26.21
N ASP A 12 -21.14 -18.16 25.96
CA ASP A 12 -21.16 -19.32 26.87
C ASP A 12 -20.06 -20.36 26.59
N SER A 13 -19.23 -20.17 25.56
CA SER A 13 -18.14 -21.10 25.17
C SER A 13 -16.76 -20.44 25.11
N VAL A 14 -16.61 -19.27 25.72
CA VAL A 14 -15.38 -18.48 25.70
C VAL A 14 -14.57 -18.76 26.96
N SER A 15 -13.56 -19.64 26.89
CA SER A 15 -12.59 -19.78 27.97
C SER A 15 -11.57 -18.63 27.90
N PRO A 16 -11.48 -17.75 28.92
CA PRO A 16 -10.46 -16.71 28.95
C PRO A 16 -9.09 -17.37 29.12
N GLN A 17 -8.23 -17.27 28.12
CA GLN A 17 -6.82 -17.53 28.38
C GLN A 17 -6.25 -16.37 29.20
N ARG A 18 -5.32 -16.69 30.10
CA ARG A 18 -4.64 -15.74 31.01
C ARG A 18 -4.42 -14.41 30.28
N PRO A 19 -4.90 -13.27 30.83
CA PRO A 19 -4.76 -12.00 30.15
C PRO A 19 -3.26 -11.79 29.88
N PRO A 20 -2.85 -11.62 28.60
CA PRO A 20 -1.48 -11.21 28.35
C PRO A 20 -1.25 -9.91 29.12
N PRO A 21 -0.03 -9.69 29.67
CA PRO A 21 0.28 -8.44 30.35
C PRO A 21 -0.18 -7.28 29.49
N LYS A 22 -0.81 -6.25 30.11
CA LYS A 22 -1.28 -5.01 29.45
C LYS A 22 -0.09 -4.31 28.82
N THR A 23 0.36 -4.83 27.70
CA THR A 23 1.53 -4.36 26.98
C THR A 23 0.94 -3.40 25.97
N SER A 24 1.14 -2.11 26.19
CA SER A 24 0.99 -1.12 25.13
C SER A 24 1.97 -1.52 24.04
N VAL A 25 1.47 -2.23 23.04
CA VAL A 25 2.31 -2.73 21.98
C VAL A 25 2.75 -1.51 21.17
N ARG A 26 4.05 -1.42 20.84
CA ARG A 26 4.63 -0.43 19.90
C ARG A 26 3.88 -0.26 18.57
N THR A 27 2.90 -1.10 18.27
CA THR A 27 2.16 -1.17 17.01
C THR A 27 0.97 -0.20 16.93
N GLY A 28 0.63 0.50 18.02
CA GLY A 28 -0.51 1.44 18.05
C GLY A 28 -1.87 0.76 18.22
N TYR A 29 -1.89 -0.52 18.58
CA TYR A 29 -3.09 -1.30 18.87
C TYR A 29 -3.20 -1.56 20.37
N THR A 30 -4.39 -1.37 20.92
CA THR A 30 -4.68 -1.70 22.32
C THR A 30 -5.45 -3.02 22.38
N LEU A 31 -4.85 -4.04 22.98
CA LEU A 31 -5.50 -5.34 23.14
C LEU A 31 -6.54 -5.27 24.26
N LEU A 32 -7.81 -5.52 23.92
CA LEU A 32 -8.91 -5.56 24.89
C LEU A 32 -9.15 -6.98 25.43
N GLY A 33 -8.94 -8.00 24.60
CA GLY A 33 -9.19 -9.37 25.01
C GLY A 33 -8.59 -10.41 24.05
N ASN A 34 -8.23 -11.54 24.63
CA ASN A 34 -7.66 -12.68 23.93
C ASN A 34 -8.37 -13.95 24.40
N TYR A 35 -9.06 -14.61 23.47
CA TYR A 35 -10.00 -15.67 23.76
C TYR A 35 -9.70 -16.88 22.88
N ALA A 36 -9.82 -18.09 23.44
CA ALA A 36 -9.89 -19.30 22.65
C ALA A 36 -11.38 -19.61 22.41
N ILE A 37 -11.78 -19.76 21.14
CA ILE A 37 -13.17 -20.03 20.77
C ILE A 37 -13.25 -21.24 19.85
N GLU A 38 -14.37 -21.95 19.94
CA GLU A 38 -14.76 -23.00 19.00
C GLU A 38 -15.87 -22.42 18.11
N LEU A 39 -15.75 -22.61 16.79
CA LEU A 39 -16.75 -22.12 15.84
C LEU A 39 -17.81 -23.19 15.63
N GLY A 40 -19.08 -22.80 15.47
CA GLY A 40 -20.16 -23.72 15.08
C GLY A 40 -21.37 -23.69 16.01
N SER A 41 -22.46 -24.32 15.54
CA SER A 41 -23.65 -24.60 16.35
C SER A 41 -23.32 -25.70 17.38
N PRO A 42 -24.03 -25.80 18.52
CA PRO A 42 -23.89 -26.94 19.44
C PRO A 42 -23.94 -28.31 18.74
N GLU A 43 -24.71 -28.43 17.66
CA GLU A 43 -24.87 -29.66 16.87
C GLU A 43 -23.77 -29.87 15.81
N ASN A 44 -23.08 -28.81 15.38
CA ASN A 44 -22.09 -28.88 14.31
C ASN A 44 -20.89 -27.97 14.63
N ARG A 45 -20.04 -28.44 15.57
CA ARG A 45 -18.84 -27.73 16.03
C ARG A 45 -17.66 -28.01 15.10
N ALA A 46 -16.92 -26.96 14.78
CA ALA A 46 -15.64 -27.08 14.10
C ALA A 46 -14.65 -27.85 15.00
N ARG A 47 -13.93 -28.81 14.40
CA ARG A 47 -12.96 -29.66 15.11
C ARG A 47 -11.77 -28.88 15.67
N HIS A 48 -11.48 -27.68 15.14
CA HIS A 48 -10.32 -26.89 15.52
C HIS A 48 -10.70 -25.72 16.42
N ARG A 49 -9.86 -25.48 17.45
CA ARG A 49 -9.94 -24.31 18.32
C ARG A 49 -9.29 -23.12 17.65
N TYR A 50 -10.03 -22.03 17.56
CA TYR A 50 -9.56 -20.77 17.01
C TYR A 50 -9.24 -19.79 18.13
N ARG A 51 -8.43 -18.78 17.79
CA ARG A 51 -8.11 -17.68 18.68
C ARG A 51 -8.81 -16.43 18.20
N PHE A 52 -9.49 -15.76 19.12
CA PHE A 52 -10.24 -14.55 18.88
C PHE A 52 -9.65 -13.40 19.68
N LEU A 53 -9.37 -12.29 19.00
CA LEU A 53 -8.76 -11.11 19.56
C LEU A 53 -9.72 -9.93 19.39
N LYS A 54 -10.02 -9.25 20.50
CA LYS A 54 -10.68 -7.93 20.49
C LYS A 54 -9.61 -6.87 20.68
N VAL A 55 -9.50 -5.95 19.73
CA VAL A 55 -8.43 -4.96 19.64
C VAL A 55 -9.03 -3.59 19.32
N LEU A 56 -8.49 -2.52 19.88
CA LEU A 56 -8.76 -1.16 19.41
C LEU A 56 -7.64 -0.71 18.48
N ASP A 57 -8.01 -0.17 17.33
CA ASP A 57 -7.09 0.52 16.42
C ASP A 57 -6.56 1.82 17.04
N SER A 58 -5.52 2.42 16.46
CA SER A 58 -4.98 3.72 16.90
C SER A 58 -6.02 4.84 16.86
N LYS A 59 -7.10 4.66 16.10
CA LYS A 59 -8.25 5.58 15.98
C LYS A 59 -9.39 5.27 16.96
N GLY A 60 -9.24 4.27 17.84
CA GLY A 60 -10.28 3.85 18.79
C GLY A 60 -11.36 2.94 18.21
N ASN A 61 -11.23 2.51 16.95
CA ASN A 61 -12.20 1.62 16.32
C ASN A 61 -12.03 0.17 16.81
N PRO A 62 -13.12 -0.50 17.25
CA PRO A 62 -13.06 -1.90 17.66
C PRO A 62 -12.86 -2.82 16.45
N LEU A 63 -11.77 -3.57 16.48
CA LEU A 63 -11.41 -4.58 15.51
C LEU A 63 -11.49 -5.97 16.15
N GLN A 64 -12.09 -6.91 15.43
CA GLN A 64 -12.20 -8.30 15.84
C GLN A 64 -11.39 -9.16 14.87
N ILE A 65 -10.39 -9.88 15.39
CA ILE A 65 -9.51 -10.71 14.59
C ILE A 65 -9.70 -12.17 15.01
N LEU A 66 -10.04 -13.03 14.06
CA LEU A 66 -10.10 -14.47 14.23
C LEU A 66 -8.88 -15.11 13.54
N THR A 67 -8.15 -15.95 14.25
CA THR A 67 -6.96 -16.61 13.71
C THR A 67 -6.85 -18.06 14.17
N ASN A 68 -6.29 -18.91 13.30
CA ASN A 68 -5.87 -20.28 13.65
C ASN A 68 -4.48 -20.30 14.31
N ILE A 69 -3.76 -19.18 14.29
CA ILE A 69 -2.38 -19.11 14.80
C ILE A 69 -2.37 -18.96 16.31
N ARG A 70 -1.99 -20.04 17.01
CA ARG A 70 -1.96 -20.09 18.48
C ARG A 70 -0.58 -19.78 19.07
N ASN A 71 0.48 -20.09 18.33
CA ASN A 71 1.86 -20.04 18.82
C ASN A 71 2.46 -18.63 18.85
N LEU A 72 1.81 -17.64 18.21
CA LEU A 72 2.28 -16.25 18.19
C LEU A 72 1.67 -15.43 19.32
N ALA A 73 2.38 -14.42 19.82
CA ALA A 73 1.80 -13.46 20.74
C ALA A 73 0.67 -12.65 20.06
N ALA A 74 -0.34 -12.25 20.84
CA ALA A 74 -1.50 -11.48 20.36
C ALA A 74 -1.07 -10.22 19.56
N TRP A 75 -0.02 -9.55 20.02
CA TRP A 75 0.50 -8.36 19.38
C TRP A 75 1.11 -8.62 17.99
N LYS A 76 1.80 -9.76 17.81
CA LYS A 76 2.34 -10.16 16.49
C LYS A 76 1.20 -10.41 15.51
N ILE A 77 0.12 -11.03 15.97
CA ILE A 77 -1.08 -11.26 15.15
C ILE A 77 -1.71 -9.93 14.73
N CYS A 78 -1.76 -8.93 15.62
CA CYS A 78 -2.20 -7.57 15.27
C CYS A 78 -1.29 -6.92 14.22
N LEU A 79 0.04 -7.09 14.34
CA LEU A 79 1.00 -6.61 13.36
C LEU A 79 0.82 -7.30 11.99
N LEU A 80 0.60 -8.62 11.96
CA LEU A 80 0.25 -9.37 10.75
C LEU A 80 -1.03 -8.83 10.11
N TYR A 81 -2.04 -8.51 10.91
CA TYR A 81 -3.26 -7.87 10.41
C TYR A 81 -2.99 -6.47 9.85
N ARG A 82 -2.02 -5.72 10.40
CA ARG A 82 -1.58 -4.44 9.82
C ARG A 82 -0.98 -4.62 8.44
N TYR A 83 -0.15 -5.64 8.22
CA TYR A 83 0.43 -5.93 6.91
C TYR A 83 -0.61 -6.30 5.84
N ARG A 84 -1.78 -6.82 6.25
CA ARG A 84 -2.92 -7.02 5.33
C ARG A 84 -3.34 -5.70 4.67
N TRP A 85 -3.30 -4.57 5.37
CA TRP A 85 -3.59 -3.27 4.75
C TRP A 85 -2.48 -2.84 3.80
N THR A 86 -1.22 -3.16 4.12
CA THR A 86 -0.07 -2.84 3.26
C THR A 86 -0.17 -3.54 1.90
N ILE A 87 -0.59 -4.81 1.86
CA ILE A 87 -0.73 -5.54 0.58
C ILE A 87 -1.83 -4.95 -0.32
N GLU A 88 -2.88 -4.37 0.26
CA GLU A 88 -3.91 -3.67 -0.53
C GLU A 88 -3.34 -2.46 -1.28
N ILE A 89 -2.37 -1.74 -0.69
CA ILE A 89 -1.69 -0.63 -1.36
C ILE A 89 -0.88 -1.15 -2.56
N VAL A 90 -0.19 -2.28 -2.40
CA VAL A 90 0.53 -2.96 -3.48
C VAL A 90 -0.43 -3.34 -4.60
N PHE A 91 -1.53 -4.02 -4.28
CA PHE A 91 -2.51 -4.43 -5.29
C PHE A 91 -3.21 -3.25 -5.97
N ARG A 92 -3.52 -2.20 -5.22
CA ARG A 92 -4.07 -0.95 -5.79
C ARG A 92 -3.08 -0.34 -6.79
N TRP A 93 -1.80 -0.34 -6.45
CA TRP A 93 -0.75 0.16 -7.34
C TRP A 93 -0.57 -0.75 -8.57
N ILE A 94 -0.57 -2.08 -8.41
CA ILE A 94 -0.49 -3.05 -9.52
C ILE A 94 -1.66 -2.85 -10.48
N LYS A 95 -2.89 -2.75 -9.97
CA LYS A 95 -4.08 -2.48 -10.80
C LYS A 95 -3.94 -1.18 -11.56
N ARG A 96 -3.45 -0.12 -10.92
CA ARG A 96 -3.18 1.16 -11.59
C ARG A 96 -2.07 1.05 -12.65
N SER A 97 -1.03 0.26 -12.41
CA SER A 97 0.07 0.01 -13.34
C SER A 97 -0.35 -0.84 -14.55
N LEU A 98 -1.35 -1.71 -14.39
CA LEU A 98 -1.95 -2.49 -15.49
C LEU A 98 -2.90 -1.63 -16.33
N GLN A 99 -3.57 -0.65 -15.71
CA GLN A 99 -4.51 0.28 -16.35
C GLN A 99 -3.84 1.45 -17.10
N VAL A 100 -2.53 1.40 -17.39
CA VAL A 100 -1.82 2.46 -18.13
C VAL A 100 -2.23 2.42 -19.61
N LYS A 101 -3.45 2.88 -19.88
CA LYS A 101 -4.07 3.28 -21.16
C LYS A 101 -4.23 2.23 -22.26
N SER A 102 -3.45 1.15 -22.30
CA SER A 102 -3.63 0.02 -23.21
C SER A 102 -2.80 -1.17 -22.75
N PHE A 103 -3.33 -2.38 -22.88
CA PHE A 103 -2.51 -3.58 -22.74
C PHE A 103 -1.49 -3.60 -23.87
N VAL A 104 -0.21 -3.85 -23.55
CA VAL A 104 0.86 -3.99 -24.57
C VAL A 104 0.55 -5.17 -25.51
N GLY A 105 -0.22 -6.15 -25.03
CA GLY A 105 -0.83 -7.20 -25.85
C GLY A 105 -1.91 -7.94 -25.06
N TYR A 106 -2.86 -8.55 -25.77
CA TYR A 106 -3.98 -9.30 -25.17
C TYR A 106 -3.67 -10.79 -24.95
N SER A 107 -2.47 -11.25 -25.28
CA SER A 107 -2.06 -12.64 -25.04
C SER A 107 -1.79 -12.89 -23.55
N ALA A 108 -2.04 -14.13 -23.10
CA ALA A 108 -1.79 -14.52 -21.71
C ALA A 108 -0.32 -14.29 -21.30
N THR A 109 0.62 -14.52 -22.22
CA THR A 109 2.05 -14.30 -22.00
C THR A 109 2.41 -12.82 -21.86
N ALA A 110 1.76 -11.93 -22.64
CA ALA A 110 1.97 -10.50 -22.53
C ALA A 110 1.49 -9.96 -21.16
N VAL A 111 0.32 -10.42 -20.70
CA VAL A 111 -0.23 -10.04 -19.38
C VAL A 111 0.69 -10.54 -18.26
N GLN A 112 1.17 -11.79 -18.34
CA GLN A 112 2.10 -12.33 -17.35
C GLN A 112 3.40 -11.52 -17.28
N ARG A 113 3.98 -11.15 -18.43
CA ARG A 113 5.19 -10.31 -18.50
C ARG A 113 4.93 -8.92 -17.95
N GLN A 114 3.79 -8.30 -18.27
CA GLN A 114 3.43 -6.98 -17.76
C GLN A 114 3.29 -6.98 -16.24
N LEU A 115 2.70 -8.03 -15.66
CA LEU A 115 2.59 -8.20 -14.21
C LEU A 115 3.98 -8.39 -13.55
N LEU A 116 4.83 -9.24 -14.13
CA LEU A 116 6.20 -9.45 -13.66
C LEU A 116 7.01 -8.13 -13.69
N MET A 117 6.94 -7.37 -14.78
CA MET A 117 7.60 -6.07 -14.89
C MET A 117 7.08 -5.06 -13.87
N ALA A 118 5.77 -4.99 -13.65
CA ALA A 118 5.20 -4.13 -12.62
C ALA A 118 5.73 -4.49 -11.22
N LEU A 119 5.85 -5.79 -10.91
CA LEU A 119 6.39 -6.26 -9.63
C LEU A 119 7.88 -5.89 -9.47
N ILE A 120 8.69 -6.09 -10.52
CA ILE A 120 10.11 -5.72 -10.52
C ILE A 120 10.28 -4.21 -10.28
N VAL A 121 9.52 -3.39 -11.01
CA VAL A 121 9.54 -1.93 -10.84
C VAL A 121 9.14 -1.56 -9.41
N TYR A 122 8.12 -2.18 -8.83
CA TYR A 122 7.73 -1.93 -7.44
C TYR A 122 8.88 -2.24 -6.46
N CYS A 123 9.55 -3.39 -6.61
CA CYS A 123 10.70 -3.76 -5.78
C CYS A 123 11.84 -2.74 -5.90
N LEU A 124 12.17 -2.30 -7.12
CA LEU A 124 13.19 -1.27 -7.35
C LEU A 124 12.80 0.06 -6.67
N LEU A 125 11.54 0.46 -6.72
CA LEU A 125 11.06 1.65 -6.04
C LEU A 125 11.20 1.54 -4.50
N VAL A 126 10.92 0.38 -3.93
CA VAL A 126 11.10 0.13 -2.49
C VAL A 126 12.58 0.23 -2.12
N LEU A 127 13.47 -0.36 -2.92
CA LEU A 127 14.92 -0.27 -2.71
C LEU A 127 15.43 1.17 -2.81
N TYR A 128 15.01 1.91 -3.85
CA TYR A 128 15.34 3.32 -4.02
C TYR A 128 14.84 4.19 -2.86
N HIS A 129 13.70 3.83 -2.28
CA HIS A 129 13.14 4.53 -1.12
C HIS A 129 13.85 4.20 0.20
N SER A 130 14.43 3.01 0.35
CA SER A 130 15.02 2.53 1.61
C SER A 130 16.12 3.45 2.17
N GLY A 131 16.73 4.30 1.35
CA GLY A 131 17.72 5.29 1.76
C GLY A 131 17.17 6.69 2.09
N GLN A 132 15.85 6.91 1.96
CA GLN A 132 15.25 8.25 2.03
C GLN A 132 14.37 8.43 3.27
N LYS A 133 14.38 9.64 3.85
CA LYS A 133 13.56 10.00 5.03
C LYS A 133 12.11 10.43 4.69
N ARG A 134 11.64 10.16 3.46
CA ARG A 134 10.33 10.59 2.97
C ARG A 134 9.27 9.51 3.23
N PRO A 135 7.97 9.81 3.24
CA PRO A 135 6.93 8.78 3.24
C PRO A 135 6.91 8.02 1.90
N PHE A 136 6.70 6.70 1.93
CA PHE A 136 6.70 5.87 0.72
C PHE A 136 5.46 6.15 -0.15
N SER A 137 5.69 6.70 -1.33
CA SER A 137 4.66 6.96 -2.33
C SER A 137 5.11 6.44 -3.70
N PRO A 138 4.69 5.22 -4.09
CA PRO A 138 5.22 4.58 -5.28
C PRO A 138 4.86 5.32 -6.57
N THR A 139 3.72 5.98 -6.64
CA THR A 139 3.33 6.77 -7.83
C THR A 139 4.13 8.05 -7.99
N GLN A 140 4.52 8.71 -6.88
CA GLN A 140 5.33 9.92 -6.94
C GLN A 140 6.76 9.59 -7.35
N LEU A 141 7.36 8.58 -6.72
CA LEU A 141 8.71 8.11 -7.06
C LEU A 141 8.81 7.67 -8.52
N LEU A 142 7.81 6.93 -9.03
CA LEU A 142 7.80 6.52 -10.44
C LEU A 142 7.75 7.73 -11.38
N ARG A 143 6.94 8.75 -11.04
CA ARG A 143 6.82 9.97 -11.85
C ARG A 143 8.11 10.79 -11.85
N GLU A 144 8.77 10.91 -10.70
CA GLU A 144 10.08 11.56 -10.59
C GLU A 144 11.12 10.85 -11.46
N LEU A 145 11.17 9.52 -11.40
CA LEU A 145 12.06 8.72 -12.24
C LEU A 145 11.76 8.89 -13.74
N GLN A 146 10.49 8.89 -14.13
CA GLN A 146 10.08 9.11 -15.52
C GLN A 146 10.51 10.48 -16.04
N ILE A 147 10.34 11.53 -15.24
CA ILE A 147 10.77 12.89 -15.59
C ILE A 147 12.29 12.93 -15.71
N ALA A 148 13.02 12.40 -14.72
CA ALA A 148 14.48 12.37 -14.75
C ALA A 148 15.02 11.62 -15.98
N LEU A 149 14.46 10.47 -16.30
CA LEU A 149 14.85 9.68 -17.48
C LEU A 149 14.56 10.44 -18.78
N ALA A 150 13.39 11.06 -18.91
CA ALA A 150 13.03 11.85 -20.07
C ALA A 150 14.00 13.04 -20.28
N TRP A 151 14.39 13.72 -19.19
CA TRP A 151 15.37 14.79 -19.24
C TRP A 151 16.76 14.32 -19.67
N LEU A 152 17.21 13.16 -19.16
CA LEU A 152 18.48 12.56 -19.57
C LEU A 152 18.49 12.19 -21.06
N LEU A 153 17.40 11.58 -21.54
CA LEU A 153 17.22 11.24 -22.96
C LEU A 153 17.22 12.50 -23.85
N TYR A 154 16.46 13.51 -23.47
CA TYR A 154 16.42 14.79 -24.20
C TYR A 154 17.81 15.41 -24.28
N TRP A 155 18.53 15.44 -23.16
CA TRP A 155 19.87 16.00 -23.12
C TRP A 155 20.86 15.23 -23.98
N ALA A 156 20.85 13.90 -23.91
CA ALA A 156 21.70 13.06 -24.74
C ALA A 156 21.42 13.25 -26.23
N GLY A 157 20.14 13.35 -26.63
CA GLY A 157 19.77 13.65 -28.02
C GLY A 157 20.18 15.06 -28.45
N TYR A 158 19.98 16.06 -27.59
CA TYR A 158 20.37 17.45 -27.85
C TYR A 158 21.88 17.62 -28.01
N THR A 159 22.68 16.98 -27.17
CA THR A 159 24.14 17.03 -27.28
C THR A 159 24.62 16.34 -28.56
N GLN A 160 24.03 15.21 -28.92
CA GLN A 160 24.36 14.49 -30.16
C GLN A 160 24.03 15.32 -31.41
N ALA A 161 22.84 15.94 -31.46
CA ALA A 161 22.45 16.81 -32.57
C ALA A 161 23.38 18.04 -32.72
N ARG A 162 23.89 18.59 -31.61
CA ARG A 162 24.86 19.70 -31.66
C ARG A 162 26.20 19.29 -32.24
N LEU A 163 26.67 18.09 -31.91
CA LEU A 163 27.92 17.54 -32.46
C LEU A 163 27.82 17.34 -33.97
N GLU A 164 26.68 16.81 -34.44
CA GLU A 164 26.40 16.66 -35.88
C GLU A 164 26.34 18.02 -36.61
N ALA A 165 25.85 19.06 -35.94
CA ALA A 165 25.84 20.43 -36.47
C ALA A 165 27.20 21.16 -36.38
N GLY A 166 28.25 20.51 -35.84
CA GLY A 166 29.58 21.11 -35.65
C GLY A 166 29.65 22.15 -34.52
N LEU A 167 28.63 22.24 -33.66
CA LEU A 167 28.66 23.12 -32.48
C LEU A 167 29.31 22.39 -31.29
N PRO A 168 30.10 23.11 -30.46
CA PRO A 168 30.67 22.51 -29.27
C PRO A 168 29.55 22.08 -28.29
N PRO A 169 29.77 20.97 -27.56
CA PRO A 169 28.81 20.50 -26.58
C PRO A 169 28.69 21.50 -25.43
N PRO A 170 27.48 21.71 -24.89
CA PRO A 170 27.27 22.59 -23.75
C PRO A 170 28.03 22.07 -22.51
N LYS A 171 28.68 22.98 -21.77
CA LYS A 171 29.53 22.64 -20.61
C LYS A 171 28.77 22.04 -19.43
N GLU A 172 27.53 22.49 -19.22
CA GLU A 172 26.69 22.01 -18.12
C GLU A 172 25.26 21.81 -18.59
N MET A 173 24.62 20.81 -18.02
CA MET A 173 23.20 20.58 -18.18
C MET A 173 22.44 21.68 -17.42
N PRO A 174 21.40 22.30 -18.00
CA PRO A 174 20.56 23.22 -17.25
C PRO A 174 20.00 22.47 -16.04
N LYS A 175 20.29 22.98 -14.83
CA LYS A 175 19.83 22.36 -13.58
C LYS A 175 18.31 22.31 -13.58
N LEU A 176 17.76 21.11 -13.34
CA LEU A 176 16.37 20.99 -12.92
C LEU A 176 16.23 21.67 -11.55
N GLU A 177 15.82 22.93 -11.55
CA GLU A 177 15.42 23.62 -10.33
C GLU A 177 14.33 22.80 -9.62
N ALA A 178 14.47 22.54 -8.32
CA ALA A 178 13.54 21.71 -7.54
C ALA A 178 12.07 22.20 -7.61
N ARG A 179 11.86 23.48 -7.98
CA ARG A 179 10.55 24.08 -8.31
C ARG A 179 9.85 23.40 -9.50
N GLN A 180 10.57 22.87 -10.47
CA GLN A 180 10.01 22.17 -11.63
C GLN A 180 9.68 20.70 -11.32
N LEU A 181 10.30 20.13 -10.29
CA LEU A 181 10.00 18.78 -9.78
C LEU A 181 8.82 18.79 -8.78
N ALA A 182 8.63 19.91 -8.06
CA ALA A 182 7.47 20.15 -7.20
C ALA A 182 6.24 20.52 -8.05
N LEU A 183 5.57 19.51 -8.57
CA LEU A 183 4.24 19.69 -9.17
C LEU A 183 3.26 20.24 -8.11
N PRO A 184 2.32 21.13 -8.51
CA PRO A 184 1.38 21.75 -7.59
C PRO A 184 0.64 20.68 -6.79
N LYS A 185 0.59 20.86 -5.46
CA LYS A 185 -0.03 19.90 -4.53
C LYS A 185 -1.56 19.79 -4.69
N GLU A 186 -2.17 20.64 -5.50
CA GLU A 186 -3.60 20.65 -5.78
C GLU A 186 -3.75 21.10 -7.24
N VAL A 187 -4.33 20.26 -8.09
CA VAL A 187 -4.95 20.75 -9.34
C VAL A 187 -6.42 20.93 -8.97
N PRO A 188 -6.91 22.14 -8.66
CA PRO A 188 -8.33 22.33 -8.49
C PRO A 188 -8.97 22.04 -9.85
N CYS A 189 -9.67 20.91 -9.94
CA CYS A 189 -10.55 20.61 -11.06
C CYS A 189 -11.69 21.62 -11.08
N ARG A 190 -11.44 22.83 -11.59
CA ARG A 190 -12.49 23.81 -11.88
C ARG A 190 -12.88 23.61 -13.34
N VAL A 191 -13.81 22.67 -13.56
CA VAL A 191 -14.53 22.57 -14.82
C VAL A 191 -15.42 23.80 -14.91
N THR A 192 -14.92 24.87 -15.53
CA THR A 192 -15.76 26.00 -15.91
C THR A 192 -16.51 25.59 -17.18
N LEU A 193 -17.76 25.17 -17.04
CA LEU A 193 -18.67 25.06 -18.17
C LEU A 193 -18.86 26.48 -18.72
N LEU A 194 -18.32 26.74 -19.91
CA LEU A 194 -18.67 27.93 -20.67
C LEU A 194 -20.12 27.75 -21.13
N GLN A 195 -21.05 28.45 -20.47
CA GLN A 195 -22.37 28.67 -21.01
C GLN A 195 -22.22 29.64 -22.19
N THR A 196 -22.40 29.12 -23.41
CA THR A 196 -22.58 29.91 -24.62
C THR A 196 -23.95 30.57 -24.57
N THR A 197 -23.96 31.90 -24.56
CA THR A 197 -25.10 32.76 -24.89
C THR A 197 -25.46 32.66 -26.36
#